data_AF-A0A8I0FB59-F1
#
_entry.id   AF-A0A8I0FB59-F1
#
_cell.length_a   1.000
_cell.length_b   1.000
_cell.length_c   1.000
_cell.angle_alpha   90.00
_cell.angle_beta   90.00
_cell.angle_gamma   90.00
#
_symmetry.space_group_name_H-M   'P 1'
#
loop_
_entity.id
_entity.type
_entity.pdbx_description
1 polymer ?
#
loop_
_entity_poly.entity_id
_entity_poly.type
_entity_poly.pdbx_seq_one_letter_code
_entity_poly.pdbx_strand_id
1 'polypeptide(L)'
;IELNDKEKVAAEWCLKLKQPCGRFTDTLSQSNWWFLPLLEQKNSLGIVGIYFKDEVVSLNFEQKKLTESVIEYIAQAVLRTQLVNELEQAKVTSETERLRSALLSSVSHDLRSPLASIIGAADTLANFKAEMTEQDQQDLLETIHLEGERLDRYIQNLLDMTRLGHEGLTLKRDWIGVDELIGS
;
A
#
# COMPACT_ATOMS: atom_id res chain seq x y z
N ILE A 1 -2.65 -24.54 27.39
CA ILE A 1 -3.30 -23.90 28.55
C ILE A 1 -4.20 -22.84 27.96
N GLU A 2 -5.51 -23.02 28.01
CA GLU A 2 -6.47 -22.04 27.51
C GLU A 2 -6.98 -21.19 28.67
N LEU A 3 -7.28 -19.92 28.39
CA LEU A 3 -7.87 -19.01 29.38
C LEU A 3 -9.32 -19.39 29.61
N ASN A 4 -9.68 -19.63 30.88
CA ASN A 4 -11.09 -19.76 31.25
C ASN A 4 -11.81 -18.40 31.24
N ASP A 5 -13.13 -18.40 31.40
CA ASP A 5 -13.93 -17.16 31.31
C ASP A 5 -13.53 -16.11 32.36
N LYS A 6 -13.17 -16.53 33.58
CA LYS A 6 -12.69 -15.60 34.62
C LYS A 6 -11.34 -14.98 34.25
N GLU A 7 -10.45 -15.77 33.66
CA GLU A 7 -9.13 -15.32 33.22
C GLU A 7 -9.22 -14.39 32.01
N LYS A 8 -10.16 -14.64 31.08
CA LYS A 8 -10.46 -13.72 29.98
C LYS A 8 -10.95 -12.37 30.50
N VAL A 9 -11.87 -12.37 31.47
CA VAL A 9 -12.34 -11.13 32.11
C VAL A 9 -11.19 -10.40 32.82
N ALA A 10 -10.27 -11.13 33.46
CA ALA A 10 -9.09 -10.53 34.07
C ALA A 10 -8.14 -9.89 33.03
N ALA A 11 -7.89 -10.59 31.91
CA ALA A 11 -7.14 -10.09 30.78
C ALA A 11 -7.75 -8.80 30.19
N GLU A 12 -9.07 -8.78 29.97
CA GLU A 12 -9.80 -7.59 29.50
C GLU A 12 -9.74 -6.44 30.50
N TRP A 13 -9.85 -6.74 31.80
CA TRP A 13 -9.72 -5.75 32.86
C TRP A 13 -8.32 -5.11 32.86
N CYS A 14 -7.26 -5.92 32.73
CA CYS A 14 -5.88 -5.47 32.63
C CYS A 14 -5.68 -4.54 31.42
N LEU A 15 -6.22 -4.94 30.26
CA LEU A 15 -6.16 -4.16 29.02
C LEU A 15 -6.89 -2.81 29.19
N LYS A 16 -8.08 -2.82 29.78
CA LYS A 16 -8.92 -1.62 29.92
C LYS A 16 -8.37 -0.63 30.93
N LEU A 17 -7.94 -1.11 32.10
CA LEU A 17 -7.47 -0.26 33.19
C LEU A 17 -5.96 0.02 33.13
N LYS A 18 -5.22 -0.65 32.22
CA LYS A 18 -3.79 -0.43 32.00
C LYS A 18 -2.98 -0.66 33.29
N GLN A 19 -3.42 -1.63 34.07
CA GLN A 19 -2.81 -2.01 35.35
C GLN A 19 -2.60 -3.52 35.39
N PRO A 20 -1.46 -3.99 35.95
CA PRO A 20 -1.25 -5.40 36.17
C PRO A 20 -2.35 -6.02 37.05
N CYS A 21 -2.75 -7.25 36.76
CA CYS A 21 -3.69 -8.00 37.59
C CYS A 21 -3.38 -9.50 37.62
N GLY A 22 -4.09 -10.23 38.47
CA GLY A 22 -3.91 -11.66 38.62
C GLY A 22 -2.92 -12.03 39.72
N ARG A 23 -2.24 -13.17 39.57
CA ARG A 23 -1.29 -13.69 40.56
C ARG A 23 -0.24 -12.63 40.91
N PHE A 24 0.10 -12.50 42.19
CA PHE A 24 1.06 -11.53 42.74
C PHE A 24 0.64 -10.05 42.68
N THR A 25 -0.65 -9.78 42.50
CA THR A 25 -1.24 -8.43 42.57
C THR A 25 -2.39 -8.39 43.57
N ASP A 26 -2.89 -7.19 43.91
CA ASP A 26 -4.04 -7.02 44.81
C ASP A 26 -5.39 -7.24 44.10
N THR A 27 -5.39 -7.30 42.76
CA THR A 27 -6.60 -7.40 41.94
C THR A 27 -6.68 -8.75 41.25
N LEU A 28 -7.78 -9.49 41.46
CA LEU A 28 -8.01 -10.80 40.85
C LEU A 28 -6.91 -11.83 41.19
N SER A 29 -6.35 -11.72 42.40
CA SER A 29 -5.19 -12.47 42.89
C SER A 29 -5.34 -14.00 42.95
N GLN A 30 -6.58 -14.50 42.88
CA GLN A 30 -6.90 -15.94 42.84
C GLN A 30 -6.63 -16.59 41.47
N SER A 31 -6.22 -15.81 40.46
CA SER A 31 -5.82 -16.33 39.15
C SER A 31 -4.42 -16.95 39.20
N ASN A 32 -4.20 -18.00 38.42
CA ASN A 32 -2.87 -18.57 38.18
C ASN A 32 -2.06 -17.79 37.13
N TRP A 33 -2.68 -16.79 36.51
CA TRP A 33 -2.05 -15.90 35.55
C TRP A 33 -1.69 -14.57 36.19
N TRP A 34 -0.52 -14.05 35.86
CA TRP A 34 -0.14 -12.66 36.05
C TRP A 34 -0.25 -11.94 34.70
N PHE A 35 -1.20 -11.01 34.59
CA PHE A 35 -1.40 -10.20 33.39
C PHE A 35 -0.69 -8.86 33.54
N LEU A 36 0.05 -8.50 32.51
CA LEU A 36 0.87 -7.30 32.43
C LEU A 36 0.52 -6.56 31.13
N PRO A 37 0.10 -5.29 31.21
CA PRO A 37 -0.23 -4.53 30.01
C PRO A 37 1.05 -4.14 29.26
N LEU A 38 1.03 -4.27 27.94
CA LEU A 38 2.04 -3.69 27.06
C LEU A 38 1.68 -2.22 26.85
N LEU A 39 2.38 -1.35 27.56
CA LEU A 39 2.11 0.09 27.55
C LEU A 39 3.19 0.81 26.74
N GLU A 40 2.76 1.75 25.91
CA GLU A 40 3.61 2.83 25.45
C GLU A 40 2.94 4.15 25.81
N GLN A 41 3.67 4.99 26.57
CA GLN A 41 3.17 6.22 27.18
C GLN A 41 1.83 6.04 27.93
N LYS A 42 0.71 6.28 27.23
CA LYS A 42 -0.66 6.19 27.76
C LYS A 42 -1.54 5.22 26.98
N ASN A 43 -1.05 4.60 25.92
CA ASN A 43 -1.83 3.66 25.12
C ASN A 43 -1.44 2.21 25.45
N SER A 44 -2.41 1.31 25.40
CA SER A 44 -2.15 -0.12 25.57
C SER A 44 -2.09 -0.77 24.20
N LEU A 45 -0.95 -1.39 23.90
CA LEU A 45 -0.71 -2.14 22.66
C LEU A 45 -1.26 -3.57 22.76
N GLY A 46 -1.50 -4.04 23.98
CA GLY A 46 -1.96 -5.40 24.28
C GLY A 46 -1.64 -5.79 25.72
N ILE A 47 -1.68 -7.09 25.97
CA ILE A 47 -1.37 -7.68 27.28
C ILE A 47 -0.47 -8.90 27.11
N VAL A 48 0.36 -9.16 28.12
CA VAL A 48 1.10 -10.41 28.28
C VAL A 48 0.55 -11.12 29.51
N GLY A 49 0.18 -12.38 29.34
CA GLY A 49 -0.19 -13.25 30.45
C GLY A 49 0.93 -14.24 30.75
N ILE A 50 1.38 -14.30 32.00
CA ILE A 50 2.35 -15.28 32.46
C ILE A 50 1.64 -16.27 33.39
N TYR A 51 1.61 -17.53 33.00
CA TYR A 51 1.01 -18.59 33.81
C TYR A 51 2.00 -19.15 34.83
N PHE A 52 1.56 -19.31 36.08
CA PHE A 52 2.33 -19.92 37.15
C PHE A 52 1.60 -21.15 37.68
N LYS A 53 2.35 -22.23 37.93
CA LYS A 53 1.83 -23.40 38.66
C LYS A 53 1.67 -23.06 40.15
N ASP A 54 0.80 -23.80 40.85
CA ASP A 54 0.46 -23.54 42.25
C ASP A 54 1.65 -23.60 43.21
N GLU A 55 2.70 -24.35 42.86
CA GLU A 55 3.95 -24.47 43.62
C GLU A 55 4.72 -23.14 43.74
N VAL A 56 4.48 -22.17 42.84
CA VAL A 56 5.14 -20.86 42.90
C VAL A 56 4.34 -19.92 43.78
N VAL A 57 4.73 -19.82 45.05
CA VAL A 57 3.99 -19.06 46.08
C VAL A 57 4.22 -17.55 45.99
N SER A 58 5.42 -17.10 45.60
CA SER A 58 5.74 -15.68 45.44
C SER A 58 6.86 -15.46 44.42
N LEU A 59 6.89 -14.25 43.85
CA LEU A 59 8.05 -13.71 43.15
C LEU A 59 8.79 -12.76 44.10
N ASN A 60 10.12 -12.80 44.08
CA ASN A 60 10.90 -11.80 44.79
C ASN A 60 10.85 -10.45 44.05
N PHE A 61 11.29 -9.39 44.72
CA PHE A 61 11.26 -8.02 44.17
C PHE A 61 12.06 -7.90 42.86
N GLU A 62 13.22 -8.55 42.78
CA GLU A 62 14.09 -8.50 41.60
C GLU A 62 13.45 -9.17 40.39
N GLN A 63 12.81 -10.33 40.57
CA GLN A 63 12.08 -11.06 39.52
C GLN A 63 10.89 -10.26 39.01
N LYS A 64 10.13 -9.65 39.93
CA LYS A 64 8.98 -8.80 39.56
C LYS A 64 9.46 -7.61 38.72
N LYS A 65 10.46 -6.89 39.22
CA LYS A 65 11.04 -5.72 38.54
C LYS A 65 11.66 -6.08 37.18
N LEU A 66 12.40 -7.18 37.11
CA LEU A 66 12.97 -7.67 35.85
C LEU A 66 11.86 -7.99 34.84
N THR A 67 10.79 -8.66 35.28
CA THR A 67 9.66 -8.99 34.41
C THR A 67 9.00 -7.72 33.90
N GLU A 68 8.71 -6.75 34.77
CA GLU A 68 8.14 -5.46 34.38
C GLU A 68 9.03 -4.73 33.35
N SER A 69 10.35 -4.69 33.56
CA SER A 69 11.30 -4.12 32.59
C SER A 69 11.32 -4.87 31.26
N VAL A 70 11.26 -6.21 31.25
CA VAL A 70 11.17 -6.99 30.02
C VAL A 70 9.87 -6.70 29.27
N ILE A 71 8.75 -6.54 29.98
CA ILE A 71 7.46 -6.15 29.38
C ILE A 71 7.55 -4.77 28.72
N GLU A 72 8.21 -3.81 29.35
CA GLU A 72 8.46 -2.47 28.76
C GLU A 72 9.27 -2.58 27.45
N TYR A 73 10.34 -3.38 27.44
CA TYR A 73 11.13 -3.60 26.22
C TYR A 73 10.32 -4.31 25.12
N ILE A 74 9.47 -5.27 25.48
CA ILE A 74 8.57 -5.93 24.52
C ILE A 74 7.59 -4.92 23.94
N ALA A 75 6.98 -4.06 24.76
CA ALA A 75 6.06 -3.03 24.29
C ALA A 75 6.75 -2.08 23.29
N GLN A 76 7.99 -1.65 23.61
CA GLN A 76 8.78 -0.81 22.71
C GLN A 76 9.12 -1.53 21.39
N ALA A 77 9.49 -2.80 21.45
CA ALA A 77 9.81 -3.59 20.26
C ALA A 77 8.58 -3.78 19.36
N VAL A 78 7.42 -4.11 19.92
CA VAL A 78 6.15 -4.26 19.19
C VAL A 78 5.78 -2.96 18.49
N LEU A 79 5.81 -1.83 19.19
CA LEU A 79 5.51 -0.53 18.59
C LEU A 79 6.48 -0.20 17.45
N ARG A 80 7.78 -0.42 17.66
CA ARG A 80 8.79 -0.17 16.63
C ARG A 80 8.51 -0.99 15.37
N THR A 81 8.15 -2.27 15.50
CA THR A 81 7.82 -3.12 14.36
C THR A 81 6.58 -2.62 13.63
N GLN A 82 5.54 -2.20 14.36
CA GLN A 82 4.33 -1.61 13.77
C GLN A 82 4.66 -0.33 12.98
N LEU A 83 5.42 0.59 13.58
CA LEU A 83 5.82 1.85 12.94
C LEU A 83 6.68 1.63 11.70
N VAL A 84 7.59 0.66 11.72
CA VAL A 84 8.41 0.30 10.54
C VAL A 84 7.51 -0.22 9.41
N ASN A 85 6.57 -1.10 9.73
CA ASN A 85 5.63 -1.63 8.75
C ASN A 85 4.70 -0.54 8.17
N GLU A 86 4.19 0.37 9.00
CA GLU A 86 3.40 1.52 8.54
C GLU A 86 4.22 2.43 7.61
N LEU A 87 5.49 2.68 7.94
CA LEU A 87 6.38 3.49 7.11
C LEU A 87 6.68 2.82 5.77
N GLU A 88 6.88 1.50 5.75
CA GLU A 88 7.06 0.73 4.51
C GLU A 88 5.81 0.80 3.63
N GLN A 89 4.62 0.61 4.20
CA GLN A 89 3.35 0.71 3.46
C GLN A 89 3.11 2.13 2.91
N ALA A 90 3.39 3.15 3.72
CA ALA A 90 3.30 4.54 3.29
C ALA A 90 4.27 4.84 2.14
N LYS A 91 5.50 4.30 2.20
CA LYS A 91 6.50 4.44 1.14
C LYS A 91 6.04 3.77 -0.16
N VAL A 92 5.54 2.54 -0.09
CA VAL A 92 5.02 1.83 -1.27
C VAL A 92 3.90 2.65 -1.92
N THR A 93 2.93 3.10 -1.12
CA THR A 93 1.80 3.92 -1.60
C THR A 93 2.29 5.22 -2.25
N SER A 94 3.23 5.92 -1.60
CA SER A 94 3.81 7.15 -2.13
C SER A 94 4.55 6.95 -3.45
N GLU A 95 5.30 5.85 -3.60
CA GLU A 95 5.99 5.54 -4.85
C GLU A 95 4.99 5.18 -5.96
N THR A 96 3.92 4.45 -5.64
CA THR A 96 2.85 4.16 -6.60
C THR A 96 2.20 5.46 -7.11
N GLU A 97 1.84 6.39 -6.22
CA GLU A 97 1.24 7.67 -6.62
C GLU A 97 2.23 8.57 -7.38
N ARG A 98 3.52 8.54 -7.01
CA ARG A 98 4.56 9.24 -7.75
C ARG A 98 4.69 8.69 -9.18
N LEU A 99 4.74 7.37 -9.35
CA LEU A 99 4.80 6.72 -10.66
C LEU A 99 3.56 7.02 -11.49
N ARG A 100 2.37 6.93 -10.88
CA ARG A 100 1.10 7.30 -11.53
C ARG A 100 1.10 8.74 -12.02
N SER A 101 1.57 9.68 -11.19
CA SER A 101 1.67 11.09 -11.55
C SER A 101 2.68 11.34 -12.67
N ALA A 102 3.83 10.68 -12.63
CA ALA A 102 4.85 10.77 -13.68
C ALA A 102 4.33 10.22 -15.02
N LEU A 103 3.65 9.07 -15.01
CA LEU A 103 3.02 8.49 -16.19
C LEU A 103 1.97 9.43 -16.78
N LEU A 104 1.06 9.95 -15.95
CA LEU A 104 0.02 10.87 -16.41
C LEU A 104 0.62 12.16 -17.02
N SER A 105 1.69 12.68 -16.42
CA SER A 105 2.40 13.86 -16.94
C SER A 105 3.05 13.58 -18.29
N SER A 106 3.77 12.45 -18.43
CA SER A 106 4.40 12.05 -19.70
C SER A 106 3.37 11.88 -20.80
N VAL A 107 2.30 11.15 -20.53
CA VAL A 107 1.21 10.89 -21.48
C VAL A 107 0.54 12.19 -21.90
N SER A 108 0.28 13.10 -20.96
CA SER A 108 -0.29 14.42 -21.27
C SER A 108 0.61 15.23 -22.20
N HIS A 109 1.93 15.15 -22.03
CA HIS A 109 2.89 15.80 -22.91
C HIS A 109 2.89 15.15 -24.32
N ASP A 110 2.93 13.83 -24.37
CA ASP A 110 3.01 13.06 -25.62
C ASP A 110 1.73 13.17 -26.46
N LEU A 111 0.57 13.39 -25.83
CA LEU A 111 -0.69 13.68 -26.51
C LEU A 111 -0.81 15.14 -26.98
N ARG A 112 -0.16 16.09 -26.30
CA ARG A 112 -0.27 17.52 -26.63
C ARG A 112 0.38 17.87 -27.97
N SER A 113 1.53 17.29 -28.27
CA SER A 113 2.27 17.55 -29.52
C SER A 113 1.49 17.15 -30.80
N PRO A 114 0.98 15.91 -30.93
CA PRO A 114 0.16 15.54 -32.09
C PRO A 114 -1.11 16.38 -32.17
N LEU A 115 -1.78 16.62 -31.04
CA LEU A 115 -3.00 17.44 -31.01
C LEU A 115 -2.74 18.88 -31.49
N ALA A 116 -1.65 19.51 -31.05
CA ALA A 116 -1.28 20.85 -31.49
C ALA A 116 -1.00 20.89 -33.00
N SER A 117 -0.38 19.84 -33.54
CA SER A 117 -0.10 19.72 -34.98
C SER A 117 -1.39 19.55 -35.79
N ILE A 118 -2.32 18.71 -35.33
CA ILE A 118 -3.66 18.55 -35.93
C ILE A 118 -4.41 19.88 -35.95
N ILE A 119 -4.46 20.58 -34.81
CA ILE A 119 -5.15 21.87 -34.70
C ILE A 119 -4.51 22.89 -35.63
N GLY A 120 -3.17 23.00 -35.64
CA GLY A 120 -2.47 23.96 -36.50
C GLY A 120 -2.69 23.70 -37.99
N ALA A 121 -2.66 22.45 -38.43
CA ALA A 121 -2.93 22.08 -39.82
C ALA A 121 -4.39 22.33 -40.19
N ALA A 122 -5.35 21.99 -39.32
CA ALA A 122 -6.76 22.23 -39.54
C ALA A 122 -7.10 23.74 -39.58
N ASP A 123 -6.53 24.54 -38.69
CA ASP A 123 -6.70 26.00 -38.68
C ASP A 123 -6.10 26.64 -39.93
N THR A 124 -4.97 26.13 -40.42
CA THR A 124 -4.34 26.62 -41.66
C THR A 124 -5.25 26.33 -42.86
N LEU A 125 -5.77 25.10 -42.97
CA LEU A 125 -6.77 24.74 -43.99
C LEU A 125 -8.05 25.60 -43.86
N ALA A 126 -8.54 25.86 -42.66
CA ALA A 126 -9.76 26.63 -42.47
C ALA A 126 -9.62 28.09 -42.94
N ASN A 127 -8.47 28.71 -42.68
CA ASN A 127 -8.26 30.14 -42.91
C ASN A 127 -7.63 30.47 -44.28
N PHE A 128 -6.77 29.61 -44.81
CA PHE A 128 -5.95 29.93 -45.98
C PHE A 128 -6.21 29.05 -47.21
N LYS A 129 -7.14 28.09 -47.16
CA LYS A 129 -7.38 27.11 -48.24
C LYS A 129 -7.54 27.72 -49.63
N ALA A 130 -8.19 28.88 -49.77
CA ALA A 130 -8.40 29.53 -51.07
C ALA A 130 -7.10 30.04 -51.72
N GLU A 131 -6.05 30.25 -50.92
CA GLU A 131 -4.75 30.78 -51.33
C GLU A 131 -3.68 29.68 -51.49
N MET A 132 -4.03 28.42 -51.20
CA MET A 132 -3.12 27.27 -51.20
C MET A 132 -3.23 26.44 -52.48
N THR A 133 -2.12 25.81 -52.87
CA THR A 133 -2.16 24.80 -53.95
C THR A 133 -2.90 23.54 -53.49
N GLU A 134 -3.38 22.73 -54.43
CA GLU A 134 -3.97 21.42 -54.09
C GLU A 134 -2.98 20.51 -53.35
N GLN A 135 -1.68 20.60 -53.69
CA GLN A 135 -0.63 19.85 -53.01
C GLN A 135 -0.50 20.27 -51.55
N ASP A 136 -0.40 21.57 -51.26
CA ASP A 136 -0.27 22.04 -49.87
C ASP A 136 -1.51 21.67 -49.03
N GLN A 137 -2.70 21.64 -49.65
CA GLN A 137 -3.91 21.16 -48.97
C GLN A 137 -3.85 19.67 -48.64
N GLN A 138 -3.32 18.85 -49.56
CA GLN A 138 -3.13 17.42 -49.34
C GLN A 138 -2.11 17.15 -48.24
N ASP A 139 -0.99 17.87 -48.24
CA ASP A 139 0.08 17.71 -47.23
C ASP A 139 -0.44 18.03 -45.80
N LEU A 140 -1.28 19.07 -45.65
CA LEU A 140 -1.92 19.38 -44.37
C LEU A 140 -2.95 18.33 -43.94
N LEU A 141 -3.74 17.80 -44.88
CA LEU A 141 -4.68 16.71 -44.59
C LEU A 141 -3.94 15.43 -44.18
N GLU A 142 -2.82 15.12 -44.84
CA GLU A 142 -1.95 14.00 -44.48
C GLU A 142 -1.36 14.19 -43.08
N THR A 143 -0.89 15.40 -42.75
CA THR A 143 -0.40 15.74 -41.41
C THR A 143 -1.47 15.49 -40.33
N ILE A 144 -2.70 15.93 -40.57
CA ILE A 144 -3.83 15.68 -39.65
C ILE A 144 -4.06 14.18 -39.48
N HIS A 145 -4.02 13.41 -40.57
CA HIS A 145 -4.26 11.98 -40.55
C HIS A 145 -3.17 11.24 -39.75
N LEU A 146 -1.89 11.48 -40.07
CA LEU A 146 -0.75 10.83 -39.42
C LEU A 146 -0.66 11.14 -37.93
N GLU A 147 -0.86 12.40 -37.54
CA GLU A 147 -0.87 12.78 -36.12
C GLU A 147 -2.10 12.24 -35.39
N GLY A 148 -3.24 12.08 -36.08
CA GLY A 148 -4.44 11.40 -35.56
C GLY A 148 -4.17 9.93 -35.25
N GLU A 149 -3.56 9.18 -36.18
CA GLU A 149 -3.16 7.79 -35.93
C GLU A 149 -2.13 7.68 -34.80
N ARG A 150 -1.19 8.62 -34.73
CA ARG A 150 -0.19 8.66 -33.66
C ARG A 150 -0.84 8.87 -32.29
N LEU A 151 -1.83 9.76 -32.21
CA LEU A 151 -2.58 10.02 -30.99
C LEU A 151 -3.39 8.78 -30.56
N ASP A 152 -4.03 8.08 -31.49
CA ASP A 152 -4.73 6.82 -31.21
C ASP A 152 -3.78 5.76 -30.63
N ARG A 153 -2.59 5.56 -31.23
CA ARG A 153 -1.56 4.66 -30.69
C ARG A 153 -1.15 5.03 -29.25
N TYR A 154 -1.01 6.31 -28.93
CA TYR A 154 -0.70 6.75 -27.57
C TYR A 154 -1.84 6.46 -26.58
N ILE A 155 -3.10 6.63 -26.99
CA ILE A 155 -4.26 6.27 -26.17
C ILE A 155 -4.30 4.76 -25.94
N GLN A 156 -4.08 3.93 -26.96
CA GLN A 156 -4.08 2.48 -26.79
C GLN A 156 -2.98 2.02 -25.83
N ASN A 157 -1.75 2.51 -26.00
CA ASN A 157 -0.64 2.21 -25.10
C ASN A 157 -0.96 2.60 -23.64
N LEU A 158 -1.65 3.73 -23.44
CA LEU A 158 -2.12 4.14 -22.11
C LEU A 158 -3.16 3.17 -21.54
N LEU A 159 -4.17 2.81 -22.34
CA LEU A 159 -5.23 1.88 -21.92
C LEU A 159 -4.66 0.51 -21.56
N ASP A 160 -3.72 0.00 -22.34
CA ASP A 160 -3.03 -1.25 -22.06
C ASP A 160 -2.24 -1.16 -20.75
N MET A 161 -1.49 -0.06 -20.51
CA MET A 161 -0.82 0.16 -19.22
C MET A 161 -1.80 0.22 -18.03
N THR A 162 -2.98 0.84 -18.19
CA THR A 162 -3.97 0.90 -17.11
C THR A 162 -4.62 -0.45 -16.83
N ARG A 163 -4.85 -1.29 -17.86
CA ARG A 163 -5.34 -2.67 -17.71
C ARG A 163 -4.34 -3.53 -16.95
N LEU A 164 -3.04 -3.38 -17.25
CA LEU A 164 -1.96 -4.07 -16.54
C LEU A 164 -1.95 -3.77 -15.03
N GLY A 165 -2.29 -2.54 -14.65
CA GLY A 165 -2.27 -2.09 -13.25
C GLY A 165 -3.49 -2.47 -12.40
N HIS A 166 -4.62 -2.87 -12.98
CA HIS A 166 -5.88 -3.10 -12.24
C HIS A 166 -6.29 -4.58 -12.13
N GLU A 167 -6.09 -5.40 -13.17
CA GLU A 167 -6.62 -6.78 -13.19
C GLU A 167 -5.55 -7.88 -13.17
N GLY A 168 -4.28 -7.53 -13.29
CA GLY A 168 -3.23 -8.52 -13.54
C GLY A 168 -3.39 -9.15 -14.92
N LEU A 169 -2.28 -9.47 -15.57
CA LEU A 169 -2.29 -10.06 -16.92
C LEU A 169 -2.98 -11.44 -16.90
N THR A 170 -4.19 -11.55 -17.44
CA THR A 170 -4.75 -12.83 -17.85
C THR A 170 -4.02 -13.29 -19.11
N LEU A 171 -2.88 -13.96 -18.91
CA LEU A 171 -2.11 -14.56 -20.00
C LEU A 171 -2.94 -15.66 -20.67
N LYS A 172 -3.46 -15.37 -21.88
CA LYS A 172 -3.90 -16.41 -22.80
C LYS A 172 -2.66 -17.06 -23.41
N ARG A 173 -2.30 -18.23 -22.89
CA ARG A 173 -1.21 -19.05 -23.43
C ARG A 173 -1.79 -19.96 -24.51
N ASP A 174 -1.22 -19.86 -25.70
CA ASP A 174 -1.51 -20.79 -26.79
C ASP A 174 -0.20 -21.22 -27.45
N TRP A 175 -0.22 -22.34 -28.17
CA TRP A 175 0.93 -22.80 -28.92
C TRP A 175 1.03 -22.02 -30.23
N ILE A 176 2.13 -21.30 -30.42
CA ILE A 176 2.42 -20.52 -31.62
C ILE A 176 3.79 -20.91 -32.16
N GLY A 177 3.92 -21.00 -33.49
CA GLY A 177 5.19 -21.27 -34.15
C GLY A 177 6.16 -20.09 -33.97
N VAL A 178 7.45 -20.37 -33.74
CA VAL A 178 8.48 -19.32 -33.59
C VAL A 178 8.66 -18.51 -34.88
N ASP A 179 8.44 -19.15 -36.02
CA ASP A 179 8.40 -18.55 -37.36
C ASP A 179 7.25 -17.54 -37.52
N GLU A 180 6.10 -17.80 -36.89
CA GLU A 180 4.93 -16.91 -36.89
C GLU A 180 5.14 -15.69 -35.97
N LEU A 181 5.97 -15.82 -34.93
CA LEU A 181 6.34 -14.75 -34.00
C LEU A 181 7.35 -13.73 -34.57
N ILE A 182 8.23 -14.18 -35.47
CA ILE A 182 9.35 -13.36 -35.99
C ILE A 182 8.98 -12.68 -37.32
N GLY A 183 7.92 -13.14 -37.99
CA GLY A 183 7.49 -12.66 -39.31
C GLY A 183 6.50 -11.50 -39.32
N SER A 184 6.11 -10.95 -38.15
CA SER A 184 5.11 -9.88 -38.02
C SER A 184 5.71 -8.51 -37.69
#